data_AF-A0A7Y5RJ67-F1
#
_entry.id   AF-A0A7Y5RJ67-F1
#
_cell.length_a   1.000
_cell.length_b   1.000
_cell.length_c   1.000
_cell.angle_alpha   90.00
_cell.angle_beta   90.00
_cell.angle_gamma   90.00
#
_symmetry.space_group_name_H-M   'P 1'
#
loop_
_entity.id
_entity.type
_entity.pdbx_description
1 polymer ?
#
loop_
_entity_poly.entity_id
_entity_poly.type
_entity_poly.pdbx_seq_one_letter_code
_entity_poly.pdbx_strand_id
1 'polypeptide(L)' 'MSGLSFGRPATTPTGDCPCGSGTAYARCCGPLLAGERAAATAEELMRSRYTAFATGDVDHLLRTWHARTRPGHLTLDPA' A
#
# COMPACT_ATOMS: atom_id res chain seq x y z
N MET A 1 22.76 10.40 8.44
CA MET A 1 22.26 9.05 8.12
C MET A 1 20.88 8.90 8.75
N SER A 2 19.85 9.57 8.21
CA SER A 2 18.49 9.48 8.79
C SER A 2 17.83 8.24 8.24
N GLY A 3 17.75 7.20 9.08
CA GLY A 3 16.91 6.05 8.84
C GLY A 3 15.47 6.52 8.65
N LEU A 4 14.98 6.42 7.43
CA LEU A 4 13.56 6.54 7.14
C LEU A 4 12.89 5.34 7.84
N SER A 5 12.36 5.57 9.03
CA SER A 5 11.49 4.59 9.67
C SER A 5 10.17 4.61 8.92
N PHE A 6 10.17 3.82 7.87
CA PHE A 6 9.08 3.50 6.98
C PHE A 6 8.06 2.64 7.77
N GLY A 7 6.83 3.16 7.88
CA GLY A 7 5.71 2.53 8.55
C GLY A 7 5.21 1.30 7.78
N ARG A 8 5.78 0.14 8.13
CA ARG A 8 5.32 -1.18 7.70
C ARG A 8 3.82 -1.36 7.95
N PRO A 9 3.13 -2.17 7.15
CA PRO A 9 1.71 -2.48 7.36
C PRO A 9 1.48 -2.94 8.80
N ALA A 10 0.45 -2.37 9.44
CA ALA A 10 0.01 -2.77 10.76
C ALA A 10 -0.59 -4.18 10.74
N THR A 11 -1.22 -4.56 9.63
CA THR A 11 -1.89 -5.86 9.46
C THR A 11 -1.60 -6.46 8.09
N THR A 12 -1.36 -7.76 8.02
CA THR A 12 -1.28 -8.50 6.75
C THR A 12 -2.54 -9.35 6.54
N PRO A 13 -3.32 -9.14 5.47
CA PRO A 13 -4.50 -9.95 5.20
C PRO A 13 -4.15 -11.40 4.86
N THR A 14 -4.90 -12.36 5.43
CA THR A 14 -4.73 -13.80 5.19
C THR A 14 -5.79 -14.40 4.25
N GLY A 15 -6.77 -13.61 3.79
CA GLY A 15 -7.88 -14.05 2.94
C GLY A 15 -8.01 -13.23 1.65
N ASP A 16 -9.25 -12.91 1.28
CA ASP A 16 -9.55 -12.05 0.14
C ASP A 16 -8.92 -10.67 0.28
N CYS A 17 -8.53 -10.10 -0.85
CA CYS A 17 -7.89 -8.80 -0.86
C CYS A 17 -8.87 -7.71 -0.42
N PRO A 18 -8.48 -6.80 0.50
CA PRO A 18 -9.33 -5.69 0.93
C PRO A 18 -9.80 -4.79 -0.21
N CYS A 19 -9.10 -4.77 -1.36
CA CYS A 19 -9.52 -3.96 -2.51
C CYS A 19 -10.84 -4.41 -3.17
N GLY A 20 -11.47 -5.49 -2.71
CA GLY A 20 -12.78 -5.93 -3.19
C GLY A 20 -12.75 -6.68 -4.52
N SER A 21 -11.59 -7.08 -5.01
CA SER A 21 -11.44 -7.82 -6.28
C SER A 21 -11.94 -9.26 -6.22
N GLY A 22 -12.26 -9.79 -5.04
CA GLY A 22 -12.58 -11.21 -4.83
C GLY A 22 -11.39 -12.16 -5.04
N THR A 23 -10.18 -11.63 -5.21
CA THR A 23 -8.95 -12.42 -5.35
C THR A 23 -8.22 -12.47 -4.02
N ALA A 24 -7.60 -13.61 -3.69
CA ALA A 24 -6.75 -13.74 -2.52
C ALA A 24 -5.66 -12.65 -2.47
N TYR A 25 -5.44 -12.05 -1.28
CA TYR A 25 -4.49 -10.96 -1.07
C TYR A 25 -3.10 -11.25 -1.66
N ALA A 26 -2.56 -12.45 -1.40
CA ALA A 26 -1.24 -12.88 -1.86
C ALA A 26 -1.09 -12.90 -3.39
N ARG A 27 -2.18 -12.97 -4.15
CA ARG A 27 -2.18 -12.94 -5.63
C ARG A 27 -2.72 -11.63 -6.21
N CYS A 28 -3.18 -10.70 -5.36
CA CYS A 28 -3.75 -9.44 -5.77
C CYS A 28 -2.83 -8.27 -5.41
N CYS A 29 -3.04 -7.63 -4.26
CA CYS A 29 -2.26 -6.46 -3.85
C CYS A 29 -0.99 -6.83 -3.07
N GLY A 30 -0.85 -8.06 -2.57
CA GLY A 30 0.33 -8.49 -1.80
C GLY A 30 1.67 -8.21 -2.47
N PRO A 31 1.91 -8.68 -3.72
CA PRO A 31 3.17 -8.41 -4.43
C PRO A 31 3.42 -6.92 -4.72
N LEU A 32 2.36 -6.10 -4.82
CA LEU A 32 2.46 -4.65 -5.00
C LEU A 32 2.89 -3.96 -3.71
N LEU A 33 2.28 -4.32 -2.57
CA LEU A 33 2.62 -3.76 -1.25
C LEU A 33 4.03 -4.20 -0.80
N ALA A 34 4.41 -5.44 -1.10
CA ALA A 34 5.75 -5.97 -0.85
C ALA A 34 6.84 -5.35 -1.74
N GLY A 35 6.46 -4.61 -2.79
CA GLY A 35 7.40 -4.03 -3.75
C GLY A 35 8.04 -5.05 -4.70
N GLU A 36 7.50 -6.28 -4.76
CA GLU A 36 7.97 -7.35 -5.66
C GLU A 36 7.63 -7.07 -7.12
N ARG A 37 6.53 -6.34 -7.36
CA ARG A 37 6.16 -5.85 -8.69
C ARG A 37 5.66 -4.41 -8.63
N ALA A 38 5.78 -3.70 -9.74
CA ALA A 38 5.07 -2.45 -9.97
C ALA A 38 3.64 -2.71 -10.46
N ALA A 39 2.75 -1.73 -10.23
CA ALA A 39 1.42 -1.74 -10.84
C ALA A 39 1.55 -1.53 -12.35
N ALA A 40 0.91 -2.39 -13.14
CA ALA A 40 0.93 -2.32 -14.59
C ALA A 40 -0.13 -1.34 -15.13
N THR A 41 -1.18 -1.09 -14.34
CA THR A 41 -2.27 -0.18 -14.70
C THR A 41 -2.59 0.80 -13.58
N ALA A 42 -3.24 1.91 -13.93
CA ALA A 42 -3.74 2.87 -12.94
C ALA A 42 -4.74 2.23 -11.98
N GLU A 43 -5.59 1.30 -12.45
CA GLU A 43 -6.53 0.58 -11.60
C GLU A 43 -5.82 -0.30 -10.56
N GLU A 44 -4.79 -1.04 -10.97
CA GLU A 44 -3.97 -1.83 -10.03
C GLU A 44 -3.32 -0.94 -8.98
N LEU A 45 -2.81 0.22 -9.40
CA LEU A 45 -2.23 1.19 -8.48
C LEU A 45 -3.28 1.68 -7.48
N MET A 46 -4.47 2.08 -7.93
CA MET A 46 -5.54 2.55 -7.05
C MET A 46 -6.00 1.48 -6.06
N ARG A 47 -6.17 0.23 -6.50
CA ARG A 47 -6.53 -0.89 -5.62
C ARG A 47 -5.45 -1.16 -4.57
N SER A 48 -4.17 -1.14 -4.97
CA SER A 48 -3.07 -1.34 -4.03
C SER A 48 -2.98 -0.20 -3.00
N ARG A 49 -3.23 1.05 -3.41
CA ARG A 49 -3.27 2.22 -2.52
C ARG A 49 -4.43 2.11 -1.52
N TYR A 50 -5.59 1.64 -1.95
CA TYR A 50 -6.70 1.37 -1.05
C TYR A 50 -6.33 0.28 -0.03
N THR A 51 -5.78 -0.85 -0.48
CA THR A 51 -5.35 -1.92 0.43
C THR A 51 -4.31 -1.43 1.43
N ALA A 52 -3.32 -0.65 0.98
CA ALA A 52 -2.32 -0.05 1.86
C ALA A 52 -2.94 0.88 2.91
N PHE A 53 -3.94 1.68 2.55
CA PHE A 53 -4.69 2.48 3.53
C PHE A 53 -5.40 1.58 4.55
N ALA A 54 -6.13 0.55 4.08
CA ALA A 54 -6.89 -0.37 4.93
C ALA A 54 -5.99 -1.21 5.87
N THR A 55 -4.74 -1.48 5.48
CA THR A 55 -3.78 -2.25 6.28
C THR A 55 -2.78 -1.40 7.06
N GLY A 56 -2.84 -0.07 6.91
CA GLY A 56 -1.91 0.87 7.55
C GLY A 56 -0.50 0.89 6.95
N ASP A 57 -0.31 0.48 5.69
CA ASP A 57 0.97 0.55 4.98
C ASP A 57 1.23 1.96 4.43
N VAL A 58 1.70 2.84 5.32
CA VAL A 58 2.03 4.24 4.98
C VAL A 58 3.13 4.32 3.93
N ASP A 59 4.05 3.36 3.92
CA ASP A 59 5.18 3.40 3.01
C ASP A 59 4.76 3.18 1.57
N HIS A 60 3.85 2.23 1.34
CA HIS A 60 3.30 2.03 0.01
C HIS A 60 2.59 3.29 -0.50
N LEU A 61 1.82 3.95 0.37
CA LEU A 61 1.14 5.20 0.04
C LEU A 61 2.14 6.30 -0.36
N LEU A 62 3.23 6.45 0.40
CA LEU A 62 4.28 7.42 0.10
C LEU A 62 5.08 7.03 -1.14
N ARG A 63 5.46 5.76 -1.33
CA ARG A 63 6.24 5.32 -2.51
C ARG A 63 5.47 5.52 -3.81
N THR A 64 4.15 5.35 -3.79
CA THR A 64 3.29 5.44 -4.98
C THR A 64 2.66 6.82 -5.18
N TRP A 65 2.96 7.79 -4.30
CA TRP A 65 2.54 9.18 -4.49
C TRP A 65 3.53 9.91 -5.40
N HIS A 66 3.01 10.65 -6.37
CA HIS A 66 3.83 11.51 -7.23
C HIS A 66 4.72 12.46 -6.41
N ALA A 67 6.04 12.45 -6.66
CA ALA A 67 7.03 13.14 -5.84
C ALA A 67 6.77 14.64 -5.62
N ARG A 68 6.26 15.35 -6.64
CA ARG A 68 5.94 16.80 -6.55
C ARG A 68 4.87 17.16 -5.52
N THR A 69 3.95 16.24 -5.18
CA THR A 69 2.80 16.53 -4.31
C THR A 69 2.75 15.65 -3.07
N ARG A 70 3.74 14.78 -2.90
CA ARG A 70 3.82 13.86 -1.77
C ARG A 70 4.25 14.61 -0.50
N PRO A 71 3.54 14.46 0.64
CA PRO A 71 3.99 15.02 1.90
C PRO A 71 5.25 14.30 2.41
N GLY A 72 6.08 15.00 3.19
CA GLY A 72 7.29 14.39 3.79
C GLY A 72 6.97 13.32 4.85
N HIS A 73 5.80 13.44 5.49
CA HIS A 73 5.28 12.50 6.47
C HIS A 73 3.77 12.35 6.28
N LEU A 74 3.23 11.15 6.53
CA LEU A 74 1.81 10.85 6.47
C LEU A 74 1.43 10.05 7.71
N THR A 75 0.48 10.57 8.48
CA THR A 75 -0.16 9.86 9.60
C THR A 75 -1.55 9.44 9.14
N LEU A 76 -1.93 8.19 9.40
CA LEU A 76 -3.29 7.72 9.17
C LEU A 76 -4.06 7.81 10.48
N ASP A 77 -5.32 8.22 10.39
CA ASP A 77 -6.23 8.12 11.52
C ASP A 77 -6.54 6.64 11.80
N PRO A 78 -6.74 6.27 13.07
CA PRO A 78 -7.18 4.93 13.41
C PRO A 78 -8.54 4.62 12.75
N ALA A 79 -8.71 3.37 12.33
CA ALA A 79 -9.93 2.86 11.70
C ALA A 79 -11.08 2.65 12.70
#